data_AF-A0A956FYZ5-F1
#
_entry.id   AF-A0A956FYZ5-F1
#
_cell.length_a   1.000
_cell.length_b   1.000
_cell.length_c   1.000
_cell.angle_alpha   90.00
_cell.angle_beta   90.00
_cell.angle_gamma   90.00
#
_symmetry.space_group_name_H-M   'P 1'
#
loop_
_entity.id
_entity.type
_entity.pdbx_description
1 polymer ?
#
loop_
_entity_poly.entity_id
_entity_poly.type
_entity_poly.pdbx_seq_one_letter_code
_entity_poly.pdbx_strand_id
1 'polypeptide(L)'
;MQSSERESLSERLALVYNKASYRRVIAGKDVIIHCHHYNSRIQRTVEGAAEIDGKAMIIAVAERVFAEHVANALRAGDSEADKLAMCEQLYAHLGYGKLDLSRLAEGEVVAPSSHFVEGWFAGLGRREAPVCSFTTGYLQGAVFAATGELVDVREVECMATGAERCRFEVTRGRERPIEPLERRPFEFAAEAAEGHIHSASVDEQTIIDAVVGMPIRGNQDGLIPAFSVYLANTPADFYNLLSISFIEAMKEKRREKTARRLLIEDAETCGMNTFRGIMNSTEWEGLIAPMIKERGDNLHALVAVSNALGWGNWHIRQHTPGLSLEIESLNGYEALGFRELRGPAKRPQCCMLTGVAAGMMELVYGEGTLEERFGTFASIESACICSGGSRCSFSVERVA
;
A
#
# COMPACT_ATOMS: atom_id res chain seq x y z
N MET A 1 25.54 4.70 -37.16
CA MET A 1 25.36 5.56 -35.97
C MET A 1 23.91 5.40 -35.54
N GLN A 2 23.61 4.40 -34.71
CA GLN A 2 22.24 4.19 -34.21
C GLN A 2 21.95 5.30 -33.21
N SER A 3 21.02 6.18 -33.56
CA SER A 3 20.37 7.09 -32.63
C SER A 3 19.72 6.22 -31.54
N SER A 4 20.30 6.17 -30.34
CA SER A 4 19.63 5.54 -29.21
C SER A 4 18.43 6.44 -28.87
N GLU A 5 17.23 6.02 -29.23
CA GLU A 5 16.00 6.71 -28.83
C GLU A 5 16.02 6.85 -27.31
N ARG A 6 15.91 8.09 -26.81
CA ARG A 6 15.94 8.40 -25.39
C ARG A 6 14.63 7.89 -24.79
N GLU A 7 14.72 6.89 -23.92
CA GLU A 7 13.58 6.35 -23.15
C GLU A 7 12.78 7.50 -22.51
N SER A 8 11.49 7.54 -22.84
CA SER A 8 10.55 8.54 -22.32
C SER A 8 10.35 8.36 -20.82
N LEU A 9 9.98 9.45 -20.12
CA LEU A 9 9.73 9.40 -18.68
C LEU A 9 8.64 8.36 -18.32
N SER A 10 7.62 8.19 -19.16
CA SER A 10 6.57 7.20 -18.94
C SER A 10 7.05 5.75 -19.08
N GLU A 11 8.01 5.46 -19.96
CA GLU A 11 8.53 4.09 -20.14
C GLU A 11 9.33 3.64 -18.92
N ARG A 12 10.04 4.57 -18.27
CA ARG A 12 10.81 4.31 -17.03
C ARG A 12 9.94 3.88 -15.85
N LEU A 13 8.64 4.16 -15.93
CA LEU A 13 7.65 3.86 -14.91
C LEU A 13 6.81 2.63 -15.25
N ALA A 14 7.11 1.93 -16.34
CA ALA A 14 6.39 0.72 -16.71
C ALA A 14 6.44 -0.32 -15.57
N LEU A 15 5.28 -0.94 -15.30
CA LEU A 15 5.18 -2.03 -14.35
C LEU A 15 5.96 -3.24 -14.85
N VAL A 16 6.85 -3.75 -14.01
CA VAL A 16 7.47 -5.07 -14.18
C VAL A 16 6.82 -6.02 -13.18
N TYR A 17 6.16 -7.07 -13.67
CA TYR A 17 5.56 -8.10 -12.82
C TYR A 17 6.43 -9.36 -12.81
N ASN A 18 6.88 -9.76 -11.62
CA ASN A 18 7.58 -11.02 -11.42
C ASN A 18 6.58 -12.13 -11.10
N LYS A 19 6.25 -12.96 -12.10
CA LYS A 19 5.29 -14.06 -11.97
C LYS A 19 5.66 -15.08 -10.89
N ALA A 20 6.94 -15.36 -10.67
CA ALA A 20 7.38 -16.37 -9.72
C ALA A 20 7.18 -15.94 -8.26
N SER A 21 7.26 -14.63 -8.00
CA SER A 21 7.13 -14.06 -6.65
C SER A 21 5.89 -13.20 -6.47
N TYR A 22 5.03 -13.06 -7.47
CA TYR A 22 3.84 -12.19 -7.44
C TYR A 22 4.17 -10.73 -7.11
N ARG A 23 5.40 -10.29 -7.40
CA ARG A 23 5.86 -8.94 -7.07
C ARG A 23 5.64 -7.99 -8.23
N ARG A 24 5.22 -6.78 -7.89
CA ARG A 24 5.02 -5.65 -8.81
C ARG A 24 6.16 -4.66 -8.58
N VAL A 25 6.87 -4.30 -9.63
CA VAL A 25 8.00 -3.37 -9.54
C VAL A 25 7.75 -2.17 -10.44
N ILE A 26 7.86 -0.97 -9.88
CA ILE A 26 7.84 0.30 -10.63
C ILE A 26 9.08 1.07 -10.23
N ALA A 27 9.89 1.52 -11.21
CA ALA A 27 11.13 2.26 -10.97
C ALA A 27 12.03 1.62 -9.87
N GLY A 28 12.24 0.30 -9.97
CA GLY A 28 13.14 -0.43 -9.07
C GLY A 28 12.63 -0.65 -7.63
N LYS A 29 11.37 -0.32 -7.32
CA LYS A 29 10.75 -0.58 -6.02
C LYS A 29 9.61 -1.58 -6.14
N ASP A 30 9.56 -2.54 -5.22
CA ASP A 30 8.37 -3.37 -5.00
C ASP A 30 7.22 -2.45 -4.54
N VAL A 31 6.11 -2.46 -5.28
CA VAL A 31 4.90 -1.68 -4.98
C VAL A 31 3.74 -2.60 -4.66
N ILE A 32 2.92 -2.18 -3.71
CA ILE A 32 1.72 -2.87 -3.27
C ILE A 32 0.53 -1.99 -3.60
N ILE A 33 -0.53 -2.57 -4.16
CA ILE A 33 -1.76 -1.84 -4.43
C ILE A 33 -2.63 -1.83 -3.18
N HIS A 34 -2.94 -0.64 -2.70
CA HIS A 34 -4.04 -0.43 -1.75
C HIS A 34 -4.95 0.69 -2.21
N CYS A 35 -6.16 0.72 -1.66
CA CYS A 35 -7.11 1.79 -1.94
C CYS A 35 -6.98 2.96 -0.96
N HIS A 36 -7.59 4.08 -1.34
CA HIS A 36 -7.73 5.30 -0.55
C HIS A 36 -8.33 5.08 0.86
N HIS A 37 -9.19 4.06 1.05
CA HIS A 37 -9.68 3.71 2.37
C HIS A 37 -8.57 3.22 3.31
N TYR A 38 -7.63 2.40 2.83
CA TYR A 38 -6.52 1.92 3.66
C TYR A 38 -5.52 3.02 3.94
N ASN A 39 -5.06 3.69 2.88
CA ASN A 39 -4.02 4.71 2.97
C ASN A 39 -4.42 5.86 3.90
N SER A 40 -5.69 6.28 3.86
CA SER A 40 -6.18 7.34 4.75
C SER A 40 -6.45 6.85 6.17
N ARG A 41 -6.86 5.59 6.36
CA ARG A 41 -7.07 5.01 7.69
C ARG A 41 -5.76 4.80 8.45
N ILE A 42 -4.75 4.18 7.82
CA ILE A 42 -3.45 3.99 8.47
C ILE A 42 -2.82 5.33 8.84
N GLN A 43 -2.95 6.35 7.98
CA GLN A 43 -2.50 7.70 8.29
C GLN A 43 -3.28 8.30 9.47
N ARG A 44 -4.62 8.23 9.46
CA ARG A 44 -5.46 8.67 10.59
C ARG A 44 -5.05 7.98 11.89
N THR A 45 -4.79 6.69 11.86
CA THR A 45 -4.42 5.89 13.03
C THR A 45 -3.07 6.30 13.58
N VAL A 46 -2.06 6.45 12.72
CA VAL A 46 -0.71 6.87 13.14
C VAL A 46 -0.72 8.32 13.63
N GLU A 47 -1.34 9.24 12.89
CA GLU A 47 -1.45 10.66 13.28
C GLU A 47 -2.32 10.89 14.52
N GLY A 48 -3.35 10.05 14.71
CA GLY A 48 -4.28 10.13 15.84
C GLY A 48 -3.77 9.46 17.11
N ALA A 49 -2.65 8.75 17.05
CA ALA A 49 -2.09 8.08 18.22
C ALA A 49 -1.52 9.09 19.22
N ALA A 50 -2.14 9.17 20.39
CA ALA A 50 -1.64 9.98 21.49
C ALA A 50 -0.21 9.54 21.90
N GLU A 51 0.57 10.49 22.42
CA GLU A 51 1.93 10.27 22.96
C GLU A 51 3.05 10.07 21.93
N ILE A 52 2.75 10.09 20.63
CA ILE A 52 3.73 10.11 19.53
C ILE A 52 3.43 11.21 18.52
N ASP A 53 4.43 11.65 17.77
CA ASP A 53 4.24 12.55 16.62
C ASP A 53 4.07 11.73 15.34
N GLY A 54 2.85 11.21 15.14
CA GLY A 54 2.53 10.38 13.98
C GLY A 54 2.64 11.11 12.64
N LYS A 55 2.37 12.43 12.63
CA LYS A 55 2.49 13.24 11.41
C LYS A 55 3.95 13.36 10.99
N ALA A 56 4.84 13.71 11.92
CA ALA A 56 6.27 13.74 11.64
C ALA A 56 6.81 12.36 11.22
N MET A 57 6.30 11.27 11.81
CA MET A 57 6.66 9.91 11.43
C MET A 57 6.30 9.62 9.96
N ILE A 58 5.06 9.91 9.53
CA ILE A 58 4.64 9.67 8.14
C ILE A 58 5.49 10.49 7.16
N ILE A 59 5.72 11.78 7.47
CA ILE A 59 6.55 12.66 6.64
C ILE A 59 7.96 12.08 6.51
N ALA A 60 8.58 11.67 7.62
CA ALA A 60 9.92 11.10 7.62
C ALA A 60 9.98 9.78 6.84
N VAL A 61 9.01 8.88 7.01
CA VAL A 61 8.99 7.60 6.29
C VAL A 61 8.81 7.81 4.79
N ALA A 62 7.84 8.66 4.39
CA ALA A 62 7.64 8.98 2.97
C ALA A 62 8.88 9.65 2.37
N GLU A 63 9.51 10.61 3.06
CA GLU A 63 10.76 11.25 2.61
C GLU A 63 11.84 10.23 2.27
N ARG A 64 12.12 9.30 3.19
CA ARG A 64 13.19 8.30 3.02
C ARG A 64 12.93 7.39 1.83
N VAL A 65 11.69 6.90 1.72
CA VAL A 65 11.29 5.96 0.67
C VAL A 65 11.31 6.62 -0.70
N PHE A 66 10.77 7.84 -0.81
CA PHE A 66 10.62 8.51 -2.10
C PHE A 66 11.87 9.25 -2.57
N ALA A 67 12.80 9.62 -1.67
CA ALA A 67 14.13 10.04 -2.09
C ALA A 67 14.82 8.94 -2.92
N GLU A 68 14.76 7.69 -2.46
CA GLU A 68 15.33 6.56 -3.18
C GLU A 68 14.49 6.19 -4.43
N HIS A 69 13.16 6.16 -4.32
CA HIS A 69 12.29 5.75 -5.43
C HIS A 69 12.38 6.72 -6.61
N VAL A 70 12.38 8.03 -6.34
CA VAL A 70 12.59 9.05 -7.38
C VAL A 70 13.98 8.88 -7.98
N ALA A 71 15.04 8.74 -7.16
CA ALA A 71 16.40 8.56 -7.66
C ALA A 71 16.52 7.37 -8.63
N ASN A 72 15.83 6.25 -8.38
CA ASN A 72 15.80 5.09 -9.28
C ASN A 72 15.16 5.38 -10.65
N ALA A 73 14.23 6.35 -10.72
CA ALA A 73 13.56 6.75 -11.95
C ALA A 73 14.38 7.76 -12.79
N LEU A 74 15.36 8.43 -12.17
CA LEU A 74 16.23 9.40 -12.85
C LEU A 74 17.33 8.71 -13.68
N ARG A 75 17.92 9.45 -14.62
CA ARG A 75 19.08 9.05 -15.41
C ARG A 75 20.16 10.11 -15.31
N ALA A 76 21.43 9.70 -15.41
CA ALA A 76 22.58 10.61 -15.27
C ALA A 76 22.59 11.80 -16.25
N GLY A 77 21.93 11.67 -17.42
CA GLY A 77 21.82 12.73 -18.43
C GLY A 77 20.58 13.62 -18.32
N ASP A 78 19.72 13.42 -17.33
CA ASP A 78 18.50 14.22 -17.17
C ASP A 78 18.82 15.65 -16.72
N SER A 79 18.19 16.63 -17.37
CA SER A 79 18.22 18.02 -16.92
C SER A 79 17.45 18.18 -15.60
N GLU A 80 17.67 19.27 -14.87
CA GLU A 80 16.89 19.54 -13.66
C GLU A 80 15.37 19.58 -13.95
N ALA A 81 14.98 20.16 -15.08
CA ALA A 81 13.59 20.17 -15.54
C ALA A 81 13.05 18.75 -15.79
N ASP A 82 13.83 17.87 -16.43
CA ASP A 82 13.44 16.46 -16.63
C ASP A 82 13.28 15.73 -15.29
N LYS A 83 14.14 16.02 -14.31
CA LYS A 83 14.07 15.41 -12.97
C LYS A 83 12.85 15.87 -12.19
N LEU A 84 12.53 17.16 -12.19
CA LEU A 84 11.33 17.70 -11.57
C LEU A 84 10.05 17.18 -12.24
N ALA A 85 10.04 17.09 -13.57
CA ALA A 85 8.96 16.47 -14.32
C ALA A 85 8.79 14.97 -13.96
N MET A 86 9.89 14.25 -13.72
CA MET A 86 9.83 12.87 -13.23
C MET A 86 9.24 12.79 -11.82
N CYS A 87 9.50 13.75 -10.92
CA CYS A 87 8.83 13.80 -9.62
C CYS A 87 7.31 13.91 -9.78
N GLU A 88 6.82 14.85 -10.59
CA GLU A 88 5.38 15.00 -10.87
C GLU A 88 4.79 13.73 -11.47
N GLN A 89 5.48 13.17 -12.47
CA GLN A 89 5.01 11.99 -13.19
C GLN A 89 5.01 10.73 -12.33
N LEU A 90 6.03 10.49 -11.51
CA LEU A 90 6.03 9.34 -10.61
C LEU A 90 4.88 9.45 -9.61
N TYR A 91 4.68 10.63 -8.99
CA TYR A 91 3.58 10.84 -8.04
C TYR A 91 2.21 10.53 -8.65
N ALA A 92 1.95 11.07 -9.85
CA ALA A 92 0.73 10.83 -10.59
C ALA A 92 0.61 9.36 -11.04
N HIS A 93 1.69 8.78 -11.57
CA HIS A 93 1.70 7.40 -12.05
C HIS A 93 1.36 6.41 -10.94
N LEU A 94 1.88 6.63 -9.72
CA LEU A 94 1.59 5.81 -8.56
C LEU A 94 0.19 6.02 -7.98
N GLY A 95 -0.58 7.01 -8.47
CA GLY A 95 -1.99 7.19 -8.13
C GLY A 95 -2.29 8.13 -6.97
N TYR A 96 -1.33 8.98 -6.60
CA TYR A 96 -1.50 9.87 -5.45
C TYR A 96 -2.22 11.19 -5.78
N GLY A 97 -2.47 11.48 -7.05
CA GLY A 97 -3.00 12.76 -7.53
C GLY A 97 -1.97 13.49 -8.38
N LYS A 98 -2.14 14.81 -8.54
CA LYS A 98 -1.25 15.67 -9.30
C LYS A 98 -0.44 16.59 -8.40
N LEU A 99 0.77 16.88 -8.84
CA LEU A 99 1.62 17.94 -8.30
C LEU A 99 1.98 18.90 -9.44
N ASP A 100 2.11 20.17 -9.10
CA ASP A 100 2.66 21.22 -9.96
C ASP A 100 3.82 21.89 -9.20
N LEU A 101 5.03 21.60 -9.67
CA LEU A 101 6.30 22.09 -9.14
C LEU A 101 6.83 23.30 -9.93
N SER A 102 6.03 23.87 -10.85
CA SER A 102 6.47 25.01 -11.68
C SER A 102 6.90 26.25 -10.86
N ARG A 103 6.36 26.38 -9.64
CA ARG A 103 6.67 27.47 -8.69
C ARG A 103 7.60 27.04 -7.55
N LEU A 104 8.29 25.90 -7.67
CA LEU A 104 9.22 25.41 -6.65
C LEU A 104 10.35 26.42 -6.37
N ALA A 105 10.81 27.17 -7.38
CA ALA A 105 11.79 28.23 -7.20
C ALA A 105 11.32 29.31 -6.21
N GLU A 106 10.02 29.62 -6.21
CA GLU A 106 9.36 30.56 -5.30
C GLU A 106 9.01 29.93 -3.94
N GLY A 107 9.29 28.64 -3.75
CA GLY A 107 8.97 27.92 -2.52
C GLY A 107 7.53 27.44 -2.44
N GLU A 108 6.85 27.24 -3.58
CA GLU A 108 5.45 26.81 -3.62
C GLU A 108 5.25 25.56 -4.50
N VAL A 109 4.42 24.63 -4.04
CA VAL A 109 3.90 23.50 -4.81
C VAL A 109 2.39 23.42 -4.61
N VAL A 110 1.64 23.11 -5.67
CA VAL A 110 0.18 22.91 -5.58
C VAL A 110 -0.21 21.51 -6.03
N ALA A 111 -1.28 20.98 -5.43
CA ALA A 111 -1.87 19.69 -5.79
C ALA A 111 -3.38 19.85 -6.04
N PRO A 112 -3.83 19.83 -7.30
CA PRO A 112 -5.25 19.99 -7.63
C PRO A 112 -6.09 18.73 -7.37
N SER A 113 -5.44 17.59 -7.12
CA SER A 113 -6.07 16.31 -6.80
C SER A 113 -5.20 15.57 -5.77
N SER A 114 -5.81 14.79 -4.88
CA SER A 114 -5.08 14.07 -3.83
C SER A 114 -5.80 12.80 -3.42
N HIS A 115 -5.10 11.68 -3.54
CA HIS A 115 -5.57 10.35 -3.12
C HIS A 115 -5.97 10.30 -1.64
N PHE A 116 -5.25 11.04 -0.79
CA PHE A 116 -5.53 11.09 0.65
C PHE A 116 -6.79 11.91 0.92
N VAL A 117 -6.98 13.02 0.21
CA VAL A 117 -8.23 13.81 0.30
C VAL A 117 -9.44 12.96 -0.10
N GLU A 118 -9.34 12.21 -1.20
CA GLU A 118 -10.41 11.28 -1.63
C GLU A 118 -10.73 10.26 -0.53
N GLY A 119 -9.72 9.67 0.10
CA GLY A 119 -9.90 8.73 1.21
C GLY A 119 -10.58 9.33 2.44
N TRP A 120 -10.33 10.60 2.75
CA TRP A 120 -11.05 11.30 3.81
C TRP A 120 -12.52 11.53 3.44
N PHE A 121 -12.79 12.00 2.23
CA PHE A 121 -14.16 12.21 1.74
C PHE A 121 -14.97 10.91 1.63
N ALA A 122 -14.33 9.79 1.32
CA ALA A 122 -14.99 8.51 1.15
C ALA A 122 -15.47 7.84 2.46
N GLY A 123 -15.10 8.34 3.64
CA GLY A 123 -15.63 7.75 4.88
C GLY A 123 -15.03 8.20 6.21
N LEU A 124 -14.13 9.17 6.23
CA LEU A 124 -13.57 9.71 7.47
C LEU A 124 -14.10 11.12 7.80
N GLY A 125 -14.80 11.75 6.86
CA GLY A 125 -15.47 13.03 7.05
C GLY A 125 -14.58 14.25 6.81
N ARG A 126 -15.16 15.43 7.03
CA ARG A 126 -14.46 16.72 6.90
C ARG A 126 -13.42 16.92 7.99
N ARG A 127 -12.43 17.75 7.68
CA ARG A 127 -11.31 18.02 8.59
C ARG A 127 -11.13 19.50 8.86
N GLU A 128 -10.66 19.77 10.07
CA GLU A 128 -10.22 21.10 10.49
C GLU A 128 -8.72 21.31 10.23
N ALA A 129 -7.98 20.22 9.96
CA ALA A 129 -6.54 20.24 9.72
C ALA A 129 -6.17 19.54 8.40
N PRO A 130 -5.08 19.97 7.73
CA PRO A 130 -4.60 19.35 6.50
C PRO A 130 -4.22 17.88 6.65
N VAL A 131 -4.41 17.09 5.59
CA VAL A 131 -4.33 15.62 5.60
C VAL A 131 -3.28 15.02 4.65
N CYS A 132 -2.50 15.83 3.93
CA CYS A 132 -1.54 15.33 2.94
C CYS A 132 -0.12 15.18 3.51
N SER A 133 0.03 14.70 4.76
CA SER A 133 1.32 14.47 5.40
C SER A 133 2.23 13.51 4.59
N PHE A 134 1.65 12.50 3.95
CA PHE A 134 2.37 11.65 3.01
C PHE A 134 2.98 12.47 1.86
N THR A 135 2.18 13.36 1.25
CA THR A 135 2.62 14.23 0.14
C THR A 135 3.73 15.17 0.59
N THR A 136 3.65 15.70 1.82
CA THR A 136 4.73 16.50 2.40
C THR A 136 6.05 15.73 2.43
N GLY A 137 6.05 14.49 2.94
CA GLY A 137 7.26 13.65 2.93
C GLY A 137 7.72 13.28 1.52
N TYR A 138 6.80 12.94 0.63
CA TYR A 138 7.09 12.70 -0.79
C TYR A 138 7.84 13.88 -1.41
N LEU A 139 7.33 15.10 -1.25
CA LEU A 139 7.93 16.32 -1.82
C LEU A 139 9.34 16.56 -1.29
N GLN A 140 9.58 16.36 0.01
CA GLN A 140 10.92 16.50 0.58
C GLN A 140 11.93 15.52 -0.05
N GLY A 141 11.55 14.25 -0.16
CA GLY A 141 12.40 13.24 -0.78
C GLY A 141 12.60 13.45 -2.28
N ALA A 142 11.54 13.80 -2.99
CA ALA A 142 11.54 14.01 -4.43
C ALA A 142 12.39 15.22 -4.84
N VAL A 143 12.25 16.35 -4.14
CA VAL A 143 13.08 17.55 -4.38
C VAL A 143 14.55 17.23 -4.13
N PHE A 144 14.86 16.56 -3.01
CA PHE A 144 16.24 16.14 -2.73
C PHE A 144 16.81 15.24 -3.83
N ALA A 145 16.06 14.26 -4.31
CA ALA A 145 16.51 13.37 -5.39
C ALA A 145 16.75 14.12 -6.71
N ALA A 146 15.93 15.12 -7.02
CA ALA A 146 16.03 15.89 -8.25
C ALA A 146 17.17 16.93 -8.23
N THR A 147 17.33 17.66 -7.12
CA THR A 147 18.19 18.86 -7.04
C THR A 147 19.41 18.68 -6.13
N GLY A 148 19.40 17.68 -5.24
CA GLY A 148 20.36 17.53 -4.15
C GLY A 148 20.11 18.47 -2.97
N GLU A 149 19.07 19.30 -3.04
CA GLU A 149 18.73 20.27 -1.98
C GLU A 149 17.85 19.62 -0.91
N LEU A 150 18.24 19.80 0.36
CA LEU A 150 17.40 19.43 1.50
C LEU A 150 16.40 20.56 1.76
N VAL A 151 15.12 20.19 1.85
CA VAL A 151 14.01 21.13 2.10
C VAL A 151 13.12 20.65 3.24
N ASP A 152 12.43 21.59 3.88
CA ASP A 152 11.27 21.31 4.73
C ASP A 152 10.01 21.73 3.99
N VAL A 153 8.99 20.87 4.02
CA VAL A 153 7.72 21.11 3.33
C VAL A 153 6.61 21.22 4.36
N ARG A 154 5.68 22.15 4.16
CA ARG A 154 4.50 22.33 5.01
C ARG A 154 3.25 22.49 4.15
N GLU A 155 2.26 21.64 4.36
CA GLU A 155 0.93 21.85 3.79
C GLU A 155 0.24 23.03 4.50
N VAL A 156 -0.17 24.05 3.74
CA VAL A 156 -0.79 25.28 4.25
C VAL A 156 -2.24 25.44 3.84
N GLU A 157 -2.67 24.80 2.76
CA GLU A 157 -4.07 24.72 2.33
C GLU A 157 -4.38 23.29 1.93
N CYS A 158 -5.60 22.83 2.20
CA CYS A 158 -6.01 21.46 1.93
C CYS A 158 -7.45 21.40 1.43
N MET A 159 -7.69 20.59 0.40
CA MET A 159 -9.05 20.36 -0.10
C MET A 159 -9.95 19.73 0.97
N ALA A 160 -9.40 18.86 1.83
CA ALA A 160 -10.14 18.26 2.94
C ALA A 160 -10.61 19.28 4.00
N THR A 161 -9.98 20.46 4.04
CA THR A 161 -10.36 21.59 4.91
C THR A 161 -11.15 22.68 4.17
N GLY A 162 -11.56 22.42 2.92
CA GLY A 162 -12.40 23.32 2.12
C GLY A 162 -11.65 24.26 1.17
N ALA A 163 -10.33 24.12 1.01
CA ALA A 163 -9.60 24.85 -0.03
C ALA A 163 -9.93 24.29 -1.43
N GLU A 164 -9.71 25.09 -2.48
CA GLU A 164 -9.92 24.66 -3.88
C GLU A 164 -8.90 23.60 -4.32
N ARG A 165 -7.68 23.68 -3.79
CA ARG A 165 -6.56 22.76 -4.05
C ARG A 165 -5.68 22.67 -2.82
N CYS A 166 -4.87 21.64 -2.70
CA CYS A 166 -3.86 21.60 -1.65
C CYS A 166 -2.66 22.48 -2.06
N ARG A 167 -2.07 23.18 -1.09
CA ARG A 167 -0.89 24.03 -1.30
C ARG A 167 0.17 23.73 -0.25
N PHE A 168 1.41 23.66 -0.70
CA PHE A 168 2.57 23.34 0.11
C PHE A 168 3.60 24.45 -0.01
N GLU A 169 4.09 24.92 1.13
CA GLU A 169 5.25 25.81 1.23
C GLU A 169 6.52 24.97 1.35
N VAL A 170 7.54 25.31 0.57
CA VAL A 170 8.84 24.65 0.54
C VAL A 170 9.90 25.62 1.07
N THR A 171 10.49 25.27 2.20
CA THR A 171 11.54 26.08 2.85
C THR A 171 12.90 25.43 2.61
N ARG A 172 13.84 26.24 2.11
CA ARG A 172 15.24 25.85 1.84
C ARG A 172 16.13 26.06 3.06
N GLY A 173 17.35 25.52 3.00
CA GLY A 173 18.36 25.71 4.04
C GLY A 173 18.25 24.71 5.20
N ARG A 174 17.53 23.60 4.99
CA ARG A 174 17.56 22.47 5.92
C ARG A 174 18.95 21.82 5.88
N GLU A 175 19.54 21.61 7.06
CA GLU A 175 20.85 20.95 7.18
C GLU A 175 20.73 19.47 7.55
N ARG A 176 19.62 19.07 8.19
CA ARG A 176 19.41 17.69 8.64
C ARG A 176 19.26 16.75 7.43
N PRO A 177 20.14 15.75 7.24
CA PRO A 177 20.07 14.85 6.10
C PRO A 177 18.81 13.99 6.13
N ILE A 178 18.46 13.42 4.97
CA ILE A 178 17.48 12.33 4.89
C ILE A 178 18.14 11.07 5.43
N GLU A 179 17.45 10.38 6.35
CA GLU A 179 17.95 9.11 6.88
C GLU A 179 17.93 8.01 5.80
N PRO A 180 19.03 7.28 5.57
CA PRO A 180 19.06 6.25 4.54
C PRO A 180 18.10 5.10 4.87
N LEU A 181 17.45 4.51 3.86
CA LEU A 181 16.64 3.32 4.03
C LEU A 181 17.55 2.08 4.11
N GLU A 182 18.03 1.77 5.31
CA GLU A 182 18.93 0.63 5.53
C GLU A 182 18.18 -0.70 5.47
N ARG A 183 18.45 -1.48 4.42
CA ARG A 183 18.00 -2.88 4.27
C ARG A 183 19.17 -3.82 4.46
N ARG A 184 18.94 -4.93 5.16
CA ARG A 184 19.83 -6.07 5.23
C ARG A 184 19.33 -7.11 4.23
N PRO A 185 20.11 -7.49 3.20
CA PRO A 185 19.70 -8.53 2.27
C PRO A 185 19.24 -9.78 3.02
N PHE A 186 18.04 -10.24 2.72
CA PHE A 186 17.48 -11.45 3.28
C PHE A 186 17.05 -12.36 2.14
N GLU A 187 17.88 -13.37 1.86
CA GLU A 187 17.51 -14.41 0.92
C GLU A 187 16.49 -15.34 1.57
N PHE A 188 15.33 -15.44 0.95
CA PHE A 188 14.26 -16.31 1.39
C PHE A 188 13.73 -17.10 0.21
N ALA A 189 13.75 -18.42 0.36
CA ALA A 189 13.09 -19.34 -0.55
C ALA A 189 11.84 -19.88 0.17
N ALA A 190 10.68 -19.62 -0.41
CA ALA A 190 9.46 -20.25 0.05
C ALA A 190 9.54 -21.77 -0.14
N GLU A 191 8.93 -22.51 0.77
CA GLU A 191 8.63 -23.92 0.51
C GLU A 191 7.65 -24.05 -0.66
N ALA A 192 7.70 -25.19 -1.34
CA ALA A 192 6.73 -25.51 -2.38
C ALA A 192 5.30 -25.48 -1.80
N ALA A 193 4.39 -24.92 -2.60
CA ALA A 193 2.97 -24.86 -2.35
C ALA A 193 2.34 -26.27 -2.37
N GLU A 194 2.52 -27.05 -1.30
CA GLU A 194 1.98 -28.41 -1.21
C GLU A 194 0.73 -28.47 -0.31
N GLY A 195 -0.32 -29.15 -0.80
CA GLY A 195 -1.56 -29.37 -0.05
C GLY A 195 -2.47 -28.15 0.05
N HIS A 196 -2.35 -27.20 -0.88
CA HIS A 196 -3.31 -26.12 -1.04
C HIS A 196 -4.58 -26.65 -1.68
N ILE A 197 -5.72 -26.11 -1.27
CA ILE A 197 -6.99 -26.41 -1.92
C ILE A 197 -7.24 -25.37 -3.00
N HIS A 198 -7.84 -25.83 -4.11
CA HIS A 198 -8.24 -24.98 -5.22
C HIS A 198 -9.73 -25.18 -5.49
N SER A 199 -10.39 -24.12 -5.95
CA SER A 199 -11.74 -24.25 -6.49
C SER A 199 -11.68 -24.90 -7.87
N ALA A 200 -12.64 -25.79 -8.15
CA ALA A 200 -12.77 -26.41 -9.48
C ALA A 200 -13.36 -25.47 -10.54
N SER A 201 -13.95 -24.35 -10.11
CA SER A 201 -14.67 -23.41 -10.97
C SER A 201 -13.92 -22.10 -11.22
N VAL A 202 -12.98 -21.74 -10.32
CA VAL A 202 -12.20 -20.50 -10.38
C VAL A 202 -10.84 -20.73 -11.03
N ASP A 203 -10.59 -20.05 -12.14
CA ASP A 203 -9.27 -19.99 -12.77
C ASP A 203 -8.45 -18.83 -12.16
N GLU A 204 -7.74 -19.14 -11.08
CA GLU A 204 -6.92 -18.17 -10.34
C GLU A 204 -5.87 -17.48 -11.24
N GLN A 205 -5.25 -18.22 -12.17
CA GLN A 205 -4.19 -17.69 -13.02
C GLN A 205 -4.74 -16.71 -14.07
N THR A 206 -5.89 -17.02 -14.66
CA THR A 206 -6.60 -16.09 -15.56
C THR A 206 -6.95 -14.78 -14.85
N ILE A 207 -7.41 -14.85 -13.58
CA ILE A 207 -7.68 -13.66 -12.77
C ILE A 207 -6.41 -12.85 -12.53
N ILE A 208 -5.31 -13.51 -12.13
CA ILE A 208 -4.03 -12.85 -11.88
C ILE A 208 -3.53 -12.14 -13.14
N ASP A 209 -3.48 -12.84 -14.28
CA ASP A 209 -2.99 -12.26 -15.54
C ASP A 209 -3.86 -11.09 -16.00
N ALA A 210 -5.19 -11.16 -15.80
CA ALA A 210 -6.09 -10.05 -16.12
C ALA A 210 -5.83 -8.82 -15.26
N VAL A 211 -5.74 -8.96 -13.93
CA VAL A 211 -5.50 -7.84 -13.01
C VAL A 211 -4.10 -7.24 -13.22
N VAL A 212 -3.09 -8.07 -13.48
CA VAL A 212 -1.73 -7.61 -13.82
C VAL A 212 -1.72 -6.85 -15.15
N GLY A 213 -2.52 -7.28 -16.13
CA GLY A 213 -2.64 -6.65 -17.44
C GLY A 213 -3.40 -5.32 -17.44
N MET A 214 -4.14 -4.99 -16.37
CA MET A 214 -4.84 -3.72 -16.25
C MET A 214 -3.86 -2.54 -16.15
N PRO A 215 -4.15 -1.40 -16.80
CA PRO A 215 -3.32 -0.19 -16.70
C PRO A 215 -3.56 0.54 -15.37
N ILE A 216 -3.18 -0.08 -14.26
CA ILE A 216 -3.28 0.47 -12.90
C ILE A 216 -2.21 1.55 -12.70
N ARG A 217 -2.43 2.71 -13.32
CA ARG A 217 -1.59 3.92 -13.29
C ARG A 217 -2.45 5.17 -13.34
N GLY A 218 -1.93 6.29 -12.86
CA GLY A 218 -2.67 7.56 -12.78
C GLY A 218 -3.32 7.98 -14.09
N ASN A 219 -4.55 8.48 -13.98
CA ASN A 219 -5.33 9.09 -15.07
C ASN A 219 -4.91 10.56 -15.28
N GLN A 220 -5.75 11.34 -15.97
CA GLN A 220 -5.53 12.77 -16.18
C GLN A 220 -5.48 13.59 -14.89
N ASP A 221 -5.99 13.09 -13.77
CA ASP A 221 -5.90 13.74 -12.45
C ASP A 221 -4.79 13.11 -11.60
N GLY A 222 -3.98 12.20 -12.15
CA GLY A 222 -2.98 11.45 -11.40
C GLY A 222 -3.56 10.49 -10.37
N LEU A 223 -4.86 10.19 -10.46
CA LEU A 223 -5.56 9.24 -9.60
C LEU A 223 -5.81 7.93 -10.35
N ILE A 224 -5.98 6.82 -9.64
CA ILE A 224 -6.28 5.51 -10.25
C ILE A 224 -7.70 5.08 -9.86
N PRO A 225 -8.75 5.53 -10.57
CA PRO A 225 -10.10 5.00 -10.36
C PRO A 225 -10.19 3.60 -10.97
N ALA A 226 -10.29 2.58 -10.13
CA ALA A 226 -10.47 1.19 -10.55
C ALA A 226 -11.19 0.42 -9.44
N PHE A 227 -11.97 -0.59 -9.80
CA PHE A 227 -12.73 -1.40 -8.83
C PHE A 227 -13.63 -0.57 -7.89
N SER A 228 -14.24 0.49 -8.43
CA SER A 228 -15.11 1.42 -7.68
C SER A 228 -14.42 2.10 -6.48
N VAL A 229 -13.09 2.17 -6.49
CA VAL A 229 -12.27 2.85 -5.49
C VAL A 229 -11.13 3.63 -6.18
N TYR A 230 -10.45 4.49 -5.44
CA TYR A 230 -9.15 5.02 -5.87
C TYR A 230 -8.03 4.13 -5.34
N LEU A 231 -7.19 3.63 -6.23
CA LEU A 231 -6.01 2.82 -5.93
C LEU A 231 -4.73 3.67 -5.88
N ALA A 232 -3.70 3.15 -5.23
CA ALA A 232 -2.33 3.65 -5.33
C ALA A 232 -1.34 2.48 -5.34
N ASN A 233 -0.28 2.60 -6.15
CA ASN A 233 0.86 1.68 -6.15
C ASN A 233 1.91 2.21 -5.16
N THR A 234 1.80 1.81 -3.89
CA THR A 234 2.68 2.34 -2.85
C THR A 234 3.86 1.41 -2.59
N PRO A 235 5.11 1.91 -2.50
CA PRO A 235 6.26 1.06 -2.18
C PRO A 235 6.02 0.23 -0.91
N ALA A 236 6.31 -1.06 -0.95
CA ALA A 236 6.19 -1.95 0.22
C ALA A 236 7.01 -1.41 1.41
N ASP A 237 8.16 -0.81 1.12
CA ASP A 237 9.02 -0.13 2.10
C ASP A 237 8.27 0.91 2.94
N PHE A 238 7.34 1.68 2.34
CA PHE A 238 6.58 2.69 3.06
C PHE A 238 5.69 2.04 4.13
N TYR A 239 4.90 1.03 3.75
CA TYR A 239 4.02 0.34 4.69
C TYR A 239 4.81 -0.38 5.79
N ASN A 240 5.90 -1.05 5.39
CA ASN A 240 6.74 -1.80 6.30
C ASN A 240 7.39 -0.88 7.32
N LEU A 241 8.08 0.17 6.86
CA LEU A 241 8.76 1.09 7.74
C LEU A 241 7.77 1.86 8.62
N LEU A 242 6.64 2.34 8.08
CA LEU A 242 5.63 3.05 8.85
C LEU A 242 5.05 2.17 9.97
N SER A 243 4.62 0.95 9.64
CA SER A 243 3.99 0.04 10.59
C SER A 243 4.97 -0.39 11.68
N ILE A 244 6.22 -0.70 11.30
CA ILE A 244 7.29 -1.05 12.24
C ILE A 244 7.58 0.12 13.18
N SER A 245 7.83 1.32 12.62
CA SER A 245 8.13 2.52 13.41
C SER A 245 6.98 2.89 14.34
N PHE A 246 5.73 2.75 13.89
CA PHE A 246 4.56 2.99 14.73
C PHE A 246 4.49 2.02 15.90
N ILE A 247 4.64 0.72 15.65
CA ILE A 247 4.64 -0.32 16.70
C ILE A 247 5.79 -0.08 17.68
N GLU A 248 6.99 0.23 17.20
CA GLU A 248 8.18 0.51 18.02
C GLU A 248 7.96 1.73 18.93
N ALA A 249 7.50 2.86 18.37
CA ALA A 249 7.23 4.07 19.14
C ALA A 249 6.13 3.84 20.20
N MET A 250 5.06 3.13 19.84
CA MET A 250 3.99 2.80 20.77
C MET A 250 4.42 1.79 21.84
N LYS A 251 5.37 0.90 21.52
CA LYS A 251 5.95 -0.03 22.49
C LYS A 251 6.74 0.70 23.57
N GLU A 252 7.47 1.76 23.23
CA GLU A 252 8.14 2.61 24.22
C GLU A 252 7.14 3.25 25.20
N LYS A 253 5.90 3.48 24.77
CA LYS A 253 4.78 3.93 25.60
C LYS A 253 4.00 2.81 26.27
N ARG A 254 4.48 1.55 26.19
CA ARG A 254 3.81 0.34 26.70
C ARG A 254 2.44 0.08 26.05
N ARG A 255 2.22 0.56 24.83
CA ARG A 255 0.98 0.43 24.05
C ARG A 255 1.10 -0.44 22.80
N GLU A 256 2.11 -1.30 22.74
CA GLU A 256 2.37 -2.15 21.58
C GLU A 256 1.16 -3.01 21.16
N LYS A 257 0.46 -3.62 22.13
CA LYS A 257 -0.72 -4.46 21.84
C LYS A 257 -1.82 -3.63 21.17
N THR A 258 -2.04 -2.40 21.64
CA THR A 258 -3.00 -1.46 21.06
C THR A 258 -2.59 -1.07 19.65
N ALA A 259 -1.31 -0.72 19.43
CA ALA A 259 -0.82 -0.34 18.11
C ALA A 259 -1.04 -1.44 17.05
N ARG A 260 -0.71 -2.69 17.40
CA ARG A 260 -0.95 -3.85 16.51
C ARG A 260 -2.43 -4.06 16.23
N ARG A 261 -3.27 -3.98 17.26
CA ARG A 261 -4.72 -4.13 17.11
C ARG A 261 -5.30 -3.08 16.16
N LEU A 262 -4.89 -1.81 16.31
CA LEU A 262 -5.33 -0.74 15.41
C LEU A 262 -4.91 -0.98 13.95
N LEU A 263 -3.68 -1.44 13.71
CA LEU A 263 -3.23 -1.76 12.35
C LEU A 263 -3.98 -2.96 11.75
N ILE A 264 -4.30 -3.98 12.57
CA ILE A 264 -5.11 -5.13 12.15
C ILE A 264 -6.53 -4.68 11.79
N GLU A 265 -7.16 -3.85 12.64
CA GLU A 265 -8.52 -3.32 12.40
C GLU A 265 -8.58 -2.42 11.15
N ASP A 266 -7.55 -1.59 10.92
CA ASP A 266 -7.45 -0.79 9.69
C ASP A 266 -7.32 -1.67 8.43
N ALA A 267 -6.60 -2.79 8.54
CA ALA A 267 -6.41 -3.74 7.45
C ALA A 267 -7.65 -4.62 7.19
N GLU A 268 -8.37 -5.03 8.23
CA GLU A 268 -9.69 -5.68 8.13
C GLU A 268 -10.67 -4.78 7.37
N THR A 269 -10.73 -3.51 7.79
CA THR A 269 -11.53 -2.48 7.11
C THR A 269 -11.10 -2.28 5.65
N CYS A 270 -9.81 -2.33 5.37
CA CYS A 270 -9.28 -2.30 4.00
C CYS A 270 -9.73 -3.51 3.19
N GLY A 271 -9.55 -4.72 3.70
CA GLY A 271 -9.94 -5.95 3.03
C GLY A 271 -11.41 -5.90 2.64
N MET A 272 -12.29 -5.59 3.60
CA MET A 272 -13.72 -5.50 3.35
C MET A 272 -14.10 -4.44 2.32
N ASN A 273 -13.57 -3.21 2.41
CA ASN A 273 -13.94 -2.15 1.45
C ASN A 273 -13.33 -2.36 0.07
N THR A 274 -12.06 -2.78 -0.01
CA THR A 274 -11.36 -3.01 -1.28
C THR A 274 -12.00 -4.17 -2.03
N PHE A 275 -12.15 -5.32 -1.38
CA PHE A 275 -12.78 -6.48 -2.01
C PHE A 275 -14.25 -6.26 -2.28
N ARG A 276 -14.99 -5.52 -1.45
CA ARG A 276 -16.36 -5.11 -1.80
C ARG A 276 -16.39 -4.25 -3.06
N GLY A 277 -15.47 -3.29 -3.20
CA GLY A 277 -15.34 -2.49 -4.42
C GLY A 277 -15.09 -3.36 -5.65
N ILE A 278 -14.12 -4.28 -5.54
CA ILE A 278 -13.79 -5.27 -6.57
C ILE A 278 -15.01 -6.13 -6.92
N MET A 279 -15.67 -6.75 -5.95
CA MET A 279 -16.82 -7.63 -6.19
C MET A 279 -18.04 -6.92 -6.80
N ASN A 280 -18.14 -5.59 -6.64
CA ASN A 280 -19.20 -4.78 -7.25
C ASN A 280 -18.74 -4.05 -8.53
N SER A 281 -17.57 -4.39 -9.06
CA SER A 281 -16.99 -3.74 -10.24
C SER A 281 -17.40 -4.42 -11.54
N THR A 282 -17.30 -3.68 -12.65
CA THR A 282 -17.53 -4.22 -14.00
C THR A 282 -16.53 -5.31 -14.37
N GLU A 283 -15.31 -5.20 -13.85
CA GLU A 283 -14.22 -6.14 -14.06
C GLU A 283 -14.52 -7.48 -13.41
N TRP A 284 -15.07 -7.46 -12.19
CA TRP A 284 -15.52 -8.68 -11.53
C TRP A 284 -16.71 -9.32 -12.25
N GLU A 285 -17.72 -8.54 -12.60
CA GLU A 285 -18.90 -9.05 -13.30
C GLU A 285 -18.55 -9.70 -14.65
N GLY A 286 -17.63 -9.08 -15.40
CA GLY A 286 -17.25 -9.58 -16.72
C GLY A 286 -16.35 -10.81 -16.71
N LEU A 287 -15.49 -10.97 -15.70
CA LEU A 287 -14.46 -12.01 -15.68
C LEU A 287 -14.68 -13.06 -14.58
N ILE A 288 -14.93 -12.62 -13.35
CA ILE A 288 -14.86 -13.47 -12.15
C ILE A 288 -16.23 -14.04 -11.80
N ALA A 289 -17.29 -13.23 -11.83
CA ALA A 289 -18.64 -13.67 -11.50
C ALA A 289 -19.09 -14.95 -12.26
N PRO A 290 -18.77 -15.14 -13.56
CA PRO A 290 -19.08 -16.38 -14.27
C PRO A 290 -18.40 -17.64 -13.70
N MET A 291 -17.26 -17.48 -13.02
CA MET A 291 -16.52 -18.56 -12.37
C MET A 291 -17.13 -18.98 -11.04
N ILE A 292 -17.87 -18.11 -10.35
CA ILE A 292 -18.44 -18.37 -9.03
C ILE A 292 -19.64 -19.32 -9.13
N LYS A 293 -19.57 -20.49 -8.48
CA LYS A 293 -20.66 -21.49 -8.37
C LYS A 293 -21.19 -21.62 -6.95
N GLU A 294 -20.34 -21.39 -5.96
CA GLU A 294 -20.73 -21.36 -4.56
C GLU A 294 -20.04 -20.22 -3.79
N ARG A 295 -20.47 -19.95 -2.55
CA ARG A 295 -19.91 -18.84 -1.76
C ARG A 295 -18.40 -18.96 -1.56
N GLY A 296 -17.89 -20.18 -1.35
CA GLY A 296 -16.47 -20.44 -1.14
C GLY A 296 -15.58 -20.05 -2.32
N ASP A 297 -16.10 -20.09 -3.55
CA ASP A 297 -15.35 -19.70 -4.76
C ASP A 297 -14.89 -18.24 -4.70
N ASN A 298 -15.65 -17.37 -4.01
CA ASN A 298 -15.26 -15.98 -3.83
C ASN A 298 -13.93 -15.86 -3.08
N LEU A 299 -13.63 -16.74 -2.11
CA LEU A 299 -12.35 -16.70 -1.41
C LEU A 299 -11.19 -16.98 -2.36
N HIS A 300 -11.29 -18.00 -3.22
CA HIS A 300 -10.26 -18.32 -4.20
C HIS A 300 -10.03 -17.17 -5.18
N ALA A 301 -11.11 -16.56 -5.67
CA ALA A 301 -11.02 -15.42 -6.56
C ALA A 301 -10.40 -14.19 -5.88
N LEU A 302 -10.78 -13.89 -4.63
CA LEU A 302 -10.21 -12.77 -3.87
C LEU A 302 -8.73 -12.99 -3.53
N VAL A 303 -8.32 -14.23 -3.26
CA VAL A 303 -6.91 -14.62 -3.07
C VAL A 303 -6.11 -14.39 -4.36
N ALA A 304 -6.64 -14.83 -5.51
CA ALA A 304 -6.01 -14.58 -6.80
C ALA A 304 -5.85 -13.08 -7.08
N VAL A 305 -6.89 -12.27 -6.80
CA VAL A 305 -6.79 -10.81 -6.91
C VAL A 305 -5.72 -10.27 -5.96
N SER A 306 -5.71 -10.67 -4.70
CA SER A 306 -4.72 -10.23 -3.69
C SER A 306 -3.27 -10.50 -4.12
N ASN A 307 -3.03 -11.66 -4.72
CA ASN A 307 -1.73 -12.03 -5.27
C ASN A 307 -1.32 -11.08 -6.40
N ALA A 308 -2.26 -10.73 -7.30
CA ALA A 308 -2.01 -9.75 -8.36
C ALA A 308 -1.80 -8.31 -7.87
N LEU A 309 -2.34 -7.96 -6.69
CA LEU A 309 -2.14 -6.66 -6.03
C LEU A 309 -0.78 -6.56 -5.31
N GLY A 310 -0.05 -7.65 -5.19
CA GLY A 310 1.28 -7.70 -4.56
C GLY A 310 1.26 -7.96 -3.06
N TRP A 311 0.14 -8.39 -2.47
CA TRP A 311 0.01 -8.58 -1.01
C TRP A 311 0.79 -9.80 -0.49
N GLY A 312 1.28 -10.63 -1.41
CA GLY A 312 2.04 -11.85 -1.19
C GLY A 312 1.54 -12.95 -2.10
N ASN A 313 2.17 -14.12 -2.04
CA ASN A 313 1.72 -15.33 -2.69
C ASN A 313 0.87 -16.13 -1.70
N TRP A 314 -0.43 -15.84 -1.67
CA TRP A 314 -1.40 -16.42 -0.77
C TRP A 314 -2.02 -17.69 -1.33
N HIS A 315 -2.29 -18.64 -0.43
CA HIS A 315 -2.95 -19.90 -0.74
C HIS A 315 -3.84 -20.39 0.41
N ILE A 316 -4.99 -20.95 0.06
CA ILE A 316 -5.92 -21.55 1.02
C ILE A 316 -5.47 -22.98 1.34
N ARG A 317 -5.35 -23.30 2.64
CA ARG A 317 -5.00 -24.64 3.13
C ARG A 317 -6.22 -25.44 3.53
N GLN A 318 -7.12 -24.80 4.26
CA GLN A 318 -8.36 -25.41 4.74
C GLN A 318 -9.43 -24.34 4.81
N HIS A 319 -10.67 -24.73 4.58
CA HIS A 319 -11.79 -23.81 4.63
C HIS A 319 -13.06 -24.59 4.97
N THR A 320 -13.75 -24.13 6.00
CA THR A 320 -15.09 -24.61 6.37
C THR A 320 -16.07 -23.45 6.18
N PRO A 321 -17.01 -23.53 5.22
CA PRO A 321 -17.90 -22.42 4.88
C PRO A 321 -18.58 -21.77 6.08
N GLY A 322 -18.38 -20.46 6.22
CA GLY A 322 -18.96 -19.66 7.31
C GLY A 322 -18.46 -19.98 8.72
N LEU A 323 -17.43 -20.81 8.88
CA LEU A 323 -16.89 -21.22 10.18
C LEU A 323 -15.41 -20.91 10.33
N SER A 324 -14.57 -21.35 9.39
CA SER A 324 -13.11 -21.18 9.50
C SER A 324 -12.38 -21.13 8.17
N LEU A 325 -11.20 -20.51 8.17
CA LEU A 325 -10.27 -20.44 7.05
C LEU A 325 -8.83 -20.53 7.57
N GLU A 326 -8.05 -21.45 7.00
CA GLU A 326 -6.60 -21.50 7.15
C GLU A 326 -5.97 -21.05 5.83
N ILE A 327 -5.20 -19.98 5.90
CA ILE A 327 -4.61 -19.35 4.72
C ILE A 327 -3.15 -18.99 4.98
N GLU A 328 -2.29 -19.14 3.99
CA GLU A 328 -0.86 -18.91 4.14
C GLU A 328 -0.30 -18.03 3.03
N SER A 329 0.70 -17.23 3.38
CA SER A 329 1.46 -16.39 2.46
C SER A 329 2.91 -16.87 2.41
N LEU A 330 3.35 -17.23 1.21
CA LEU A 330 4.68 -17.78 0.98
C LEU A 330 5.76 -16.70 0.90
N ASN A 331 5.41 -15.43 0.72
CA ASN A 331 6.40 -14.34 0.58
C ASN A 331 5.83 -12.96 0.94
N GLY A 332 4.93 -12.90 1.92
CA GLY A 332 4.26 -11.67 2.35
C GLY A 332 5.22 -10.50 2.59
N TYR A 333 4.88 -9.34 2.02
CA TYR A 333 5.77 -8.17 2.02
C TYR A 333 6.05 -7.63 3.43
N GLU A 334 5.12 -7.79 4.38
CA GLU A 334 5.31 -7.40 5.78
C GLU A 334 6.42 -8.22 6.44
N ALA A 335 6.39 -9.54 6.24
CA ALA A 335 7.37 -10.40 6.87
C ALA A 335 8.77 -10.22 6.28
N LEU A 336 8.86 -10.17 4.95
CA LEU A 336 10.13 -9.99 4.26
C LEU A 336 10.71 -8.59 4.53
N GLY A 337 9.88 -7.55 4.47
CA GLY A 337 10.31 -6.20 4.80
C GLY A 337 10.75 -6.05 6.25
N PHE A 338 10.06 -6.69 7.20
CA PHE A 338 10.53 -6.71 8.58
C PHE A 338 11.91 -7.39 8.70
N ARG A 339 12.11 -8.53 8.02
CA ARG A 339 13.41 -9.22 8.01
C ARG A 339 14.52 -8.35 7.46
N GLU A 340 14.26 -7.60 6.40
CA GLU A 340 15.24 -6.69 5.81
C GLU A 340 15.53 -5.48 6.71
N LEU A 341 14.51 -4.90 7.35
CA LEU A 341 14.63 -3.66 8.14
C LEU A 341 15.06 -3.89 9.59
N ARG A 342 14.74 -5.03 10.19
CA ARG A 342 14.94 -5.33 11.63
C ARG A 342 15.54 -6.71 11.90
N GLY A 343 15.62 -7.59 10.90
CA GLY A 343 16.10 -8.95 11.10
C GLY A 343 15.03 -9.86 11.73
N PRO A 344 15.42 -10.96 12.40
CA PRO A 344 14.47 -11.91 12.96
C PRO A 344 13.66 -11.31 14.12
N ALA A 345 12.41 -11.76 14.25
CA ALA A 345 11.50 -11.37 15.32
C ALA A 345 11.11 -12.56 16.20
N LYS A 346 10.86 -12.29 17.49
CA LYS A 346 10.37 -13.32 18.43
C LYS A 346 8.89 -13.68 18.26
N ARG A 347 8.14 -12.92 17.47
CA ARG A 347 6.71 -13.10 17.25
C ARG A 347 6.34 -12.74 15.82
N PRO A 348 5.16 -13.17 15.35
CA PRO A 348 4.59 -12.78 14.06
C PRO A 348 4.43 -11.27 13.86
N GLN A 349 4.57 -10.79 12.62
CA GLN A 349 4.68 -9.36 12.29
C GLN A 349 3.63 -8.85 11.29
N CYS A 350 2.89 -9.73 10.61
CA CYS A 350 2.04 -9.35 9.48
C CYS A 350 0.66 -8.85 9.94
N CYS A 351 0.60 -7.61 10.41
CA CYS A 351 -0.64 -7.02 10.93
C CYS A 351 -1.66 -6.81 9.81
N MET A 352 -1.20 -6.36 8.64
CA MET A 352 -2.07 -6.13 7.49
C MET A 352 -2.67 -7.44 6.99
N LEU A 353 -1.82 -8.44 6.73
CA LEU A 353 -2.28 -9.75 6.26
C LEU A 353 -3.21 -10.44 7.28
N THR A 354 -2.95 -10.27 8.59
CA THR A 354 -3.85 -10.79 9.63
C THR A 354 -5.25 -10.19 9.52
N GLY A 355 -5.37 -8.87 9.44
CA GLY A 355 -6.67 -8.19 9.34
C GLY A 355 -7.40 -8.52 8.05
N VAL A 356 -6.69 -8.54 6.93
CA VAL A 356 -7.26 -8.90 5.62
C VAL A 356 -7.83 -10.31 5.61
N ALA A 357 -7.17 -11.30 6.24
CA ALA A 357 -7.68 -12.66 6.29
C ALA A 357 -9.04 -12.76 7.00
N ALA A 358 -9.23 -12.01 8.09
CA ALA A 358 -10.54 -11.87 8.75
C ALA A 358 -11.55 -11.19 7.81
N GLY A 359 -11.17 -10.04 7.25
CA GLY A 359 -12.04 -9.26 6.36
C GLY A 359 -12.53 -10.02 5.12
N MET A 360 -11.74 -10.97 4.58
CA MET A 360 -12.19 -11.86 3.50
C MET A 360 -13.38 -12.75 3.94
N MET A 361 -13.27 -13.37 5.11
CA MET A 361 -14.34 -14.22 5.65
C MET A 361 -15.58 -13.41 6.00
N GLU A 362 -15.41 -12.23 6.59
CA GLU A 362 -16.50 -11.30 6.91
C GLU A 362 -17.24 -10.82 5.66
N LEU A 363 -16.51 -10.53 4.59
CA LEU A 363 -17.12 -10.12 3.34
C LEU A 363 -17.92 -11.25 2.68
N VAL A 364 -17.35 -12.45 2.62
CA VAL A 364 -17.93 -13.60 1.91
C VAL A 364 -19.08 -14.25 2.69
N TYR A 365 -18.96 -14.35 4.01
CA TYR A 365 -19.89 -15.09 4.87
C TYR A 365 -20.68 -14.23 5.86
N GLY A 366 -20.26 -12.99 6.10
CA GLY A 366 -20.98 -12.08 6.97
C GLY A 366 -22.38 -11.74 6.41
N GLU A 367 -23.34 -11.60 7.32
CA GLU A 367 -24.71 -11.23 7.00
C GLU A 367 -25.00 -9.80 7.47
N GLY A 368 -26.03 -9.17 6.90
CA GLY A 368 -26.39 -7.79 7.23
C GLY A 368 -25.60 -6.72 6.46
N THR A 369 -25.66 -5.50 6.99
CA THR A 369 -24.93 -4.31 6.52
C THR A 369 -23.41 -4.52 6.63
N LEU A 370 -22.62 -3.67 5.98
CA LEU A 370 -21.16 -3.81 6.04
C LEU A 370 -20.65 -3.63 7.48
N GLU A 371 -21.24 -2.69 8.19
CA GLU A 371 -20.94 -2.35 9.57
C GLU A 371 -21.21 -3.52 10.53
N GLU A 372 -22.26 -4.29 10.29
CA GLU A 372 -22.63 -5.46 11.10
C GLU A 372 -21.71 -6.68 10.89
N ARG A 373 -20.91 -6.69 9.81
CA ARG A 373 -20.02 -7.80 9.48
C ARG A 373 -18.64 -7.71 10.15
N PHE A 374 -18.21 -6.52 10.52
CA PHE A 374 -16.91 -6.32 11.18
C PHE A 374 -16.84 -7.05 12.52
N GLY A 375 -15.70 -7.67 12.80
CA GLY A 375 -15.46 -8.47 13.99
C GLY A 375 -16.29 -9.76 14.08
N THR A 376 -16.97 -10.19 13.01
CA THR A 376 -17.68 -11.48 12.99
C THR A 376 -16.73 -12.66 12.75
N PHE A 377 -15.52 -12.39 12.26
CA PHE A 377 -14.42 -13.34 12.21
C PHE A 377 -13.17 -12.74 12.86
N ALA A 378 -12.37 -13.58 13.50
CA ALA A 378 -11.09 -13.19 14.07
C ALA A 378 -9.97 -13.99 13.42
N SER A 379 -8.86 -13.32 13.15
CA SER A 379 -7.67 -13.92 12.53
C SER A 379 -6.46 -13.84 13.46
N ILE A 380 -5.67 -14.91 13.48
CA ILE A 380 -4.41 -15.00 14.22
C ILE A 380 -3.31 -15.49 13.28
N GLU A 381 -2.19 -14.76 13.21
CA GLU A 381 -0.97 -15.25 12.56
C GLU A 381 -0.28 -16.28 13.49
N SER A 382 -0.36 -17.56 13.13
CA SER A 382 0.13 -18.69 13.93
C SER A 382 1.59 -19.05 13.64
N ALA A 383 2.07 -18.75 12.43
CA ALA A 383 3.46 -18.90 12.01
C ALA A 383 3.88 -17.72 11.13
N CYS A 384 5.16 -17.35 11.14
CA CYS A 384 5.67 -16.19 10.40
C CYS A 384 7.12 -16.38 9.97
N ILE A 385 7.45 -15.89 8.76
CA ILE A 385 8.82 -15.85 8.24
C ILE A 385 9.75 -15.05 9.16
N CYS A 386 9.22 -14.00 9.80
CA CYS A 386 9.98 -13.22 10.79
C CYS A 386 10.51 -14.06 11.94
N SER A 387 9.77 -15.10 12.34
CA SER A 387 10.07 -15.95 13.50
C SER A 387 10.65 -17.30 13.12
N GLY A 388 11.16 -17.44 11.89
CA GLY A 388 11.82 -18.66 11.40
C GLY A 388 10.90 -19.66 10.73
N GLY A 389 9.63 -19.30 10.49
CA GLY A 389 8.73 -20.11 9.66
C GLY A 389 9.15 -20.08 8.18
N SER A 390 8.77 -21.11 7.43
CA SER A 390 8.93 -21.20 5.97
C SER A 390 7.81 -20.48 5.19
N ARG A 391 6.87 -19.88 5.92
CA ARG A 391 5.70 -19.13 5.42
C ARG A 391 5.07 -18.35 6.57
N CYS A 392 4.14 -17.46 6.24
CA CYS A 392 3.23 -16.84 7.21
C CYS A 392 1.89 -17.57 7.14
N SER A 393 1.34 -18.00 8.27
CA SER A 393 0.09 -18.77 8.34
C SER A 393 -0.91 -18.05 9.22
N PHE A 394 -2.14 -17.94 8.73
CA PHE A 394 -3.24 -17.23 9.36
C PHE A 394 -4.42 -18.17 9.54
N SER A 395 -4.89 -18.24 10.79
CA SER A 395 -6.04 -19.04 11.19
C SER A 395 -7.19 -18.09 11.49
N VAL A 396 -8.29 -18.24 10.76
CA VAL A 396 -9.49 -17.40 10.87
C VAL A 396 -10.64 -18.23 11.40
N GLU A 397 -11.31 -17.75 12.44
CA GLU A 397 -12.45 -18.41 13.06
C GLU A 397 -13.63 -17.43 13.23
N ARG A 398 -14.86 -17.95 13.10
CA ARG A 398 -16.07 -17.17 13.41
C ARG A 398 -16.10 -16.82 14.90
N VAL A 399 -16.35 -15.56 15.22
CA VAL A 399 -16.56 -15.10 16.59
C VAL A 399 -17.96 -15.52 17.04
N ALA A 400 -18.03 -16.20 18.19
CA ALA A 400 -19.27 -16.75 18.75
C ALA A 400 -20.19 -15.70 19.36
#